data_AF-A0A7X9QFQ5-F1
#
_entry.id   AF-A0A7X9QFQ5-F1
#
_cell.length_a   1.000
_cell.length_b   1.000
_cell.length_c   1.000
_cell.angle_alpha   90.00
_cell.angle_beta   90.00
_cell.angle_gamma   90.00
#
_symmetry.space_group_name_H-M   'P 1'
#
loop_
_entity.id
_entity.type
_entity.pdbx_description
1 polymer ?
#
loop_
_entity_poly.entity_id
_entity_poly.type
_entity_poly.pdbx_seq_one_letter_code
_entity_poly.pdbx_strand_id
1 'polypeptide(L)'
;PLAQGMLTDKYLDGVPDGSRAAQGKSLSPKLLTEQNLTHVRALNELAQARGQSLAQLALAWILRDARVTSALIGASSVTQLENSVGAVANLDFTDEELDAIDRHAVEGGINLWKGPSRA
;
A
#
# COMPACT_ATOMS: atom_id res chain seq x y z
N PRO A 1 2.16 -1.13 7.04
CA PRO A 1 2.58 -0.33 5.86
C PRO A 1 1.66 -0.47 4.64
N LEU A 2 1.31 -1.68 4.18
CA LEU A 2 0.62 -1.87 2.89
C LEU A 2 -0.91 -1.84 2.95
N ALA A 3 -1.52 -1.21 3.96
CA ALA A 3 -2.98 -1.21 4.17
C ALA A 3 -3.61 -2.62 4.02
N GLN A 4 -2.94 -3.61 4.61
CA GLN A 4 -3.32 -5.04 4.56
C GLN A 4 -3.32 -5.68 3.17
N GLY A 5 -2.48 -5.15 2.28
CA GLY A 5 -2.36 -5.59 0.89
C GLY A 5 -3.18 -4.74 -0.08
N MET A 6 -3.93 -3.73 0.39
CA MET A 6 -4.63 -2.82 -0.52
C MET A 6 -3.68 -1.95 -1.33
N LEU A 7 -2.52 -1.58 -0.77
CA LEU A 7 -1.46 -0.88 -1.50
C LEU A 7 -0.57 -1.85 -2.26
N THR A 8 -1.18 -2.79 -2.97
CA THR A 8 -0.53 -3.66 -3.96
C THR A 8 -1.40 -3.74 -5.21
N ASP A 9 -0.87 -4.28 -6.29
CA ASP A 9 -1.59 -4.54 -7.56
C ASP A 9 -2.77 -5.53 -7.43
N LYS A 10 -2.74 -6.37 -6.39
CA LYS A 10 -3.63 -7.50 -6.16
C LYS A 10 -5.13 -7.19 -6.23
N TYR A 11 -5.57 -5.97 -5.90
CA TYR A 11 -6.99 -5.65 -5.82
C TYR A 11 -7.47 -4.63 -6.88
N LEU A 12 -6.62 -4.29 -7.86
CA LEU A 12 -6.94 -3.28 -8.87
C LEU A 12 -8.15 -3.64 -9.74
N ASP A 13 -8.30 -4.95 -10.02
CA ASP A 13 -9.35 -5.51 -10.88
C ASP A 13 -10.42 -6.30 -10.10
N GLY A 14 -10.55 -6.02 -8.79
CA GLY A 14 -11.50 -6.68 -7.90
C GLY A 14 -10.85 -7.58 -6.86
N VAL A 15 -11.61 -8.51 -6.27
CA VAL A 15 -11.13 -9.39 -5.19
C VAL A 15 -10.69 -10.75 -5.76
N PRO A 16 -9.39 -11.08 -5.76
CA PRO A 16 -8.97 -12.39 -6.24
C PRO A 16 -9.41 -13.51 -5.30
N ASP A 17 -9.66 -14.70 -5.87
CA ASP A 17 -9.91 -15.92 -5.10
C ASP A 17 -8.73 -16.26 -4.19
N GLY A 18 -9.03 -16.73 -2.98
CA GLY A 18 -8.03 -17.05 -1.97
C GLY A 18 -7.27 -15.84 -1.40
N SER A 19 -7.63 -14.61 -1.76
CA SER A 19 -7.09 -13.39 -1.15
C SER A 19 -7.51 -13.23 0.31
N ARG A 20 -6.81 -12.37 1.06
CA ARG A 20 -7.18 -12.07 2.46
C ARG A 20 -8.59 -11.49 2.56
N ALA A 21 -8.99 -10.68 1.58
CA ALA A 21 -10.34 -10.14 1.49
C ALA A 21 -11.39 -11.23 1.20
N ALA A 22 -11.12 -12.14 0.25
CA ALA A 22 -12.02 -13.26 -0.06
C ALA A 22 -12.19 -14.22 1.12
N GLN A 23 -11.15 -14.41 1.94
CA GLN A 23 -11.17 -15.29 3.10
C GLN A 23 -11.80 -14.65 4.35
N GLY A 24 -12.34 -13.43 4.27
CA GLY A 24 -12.92 -12.72 5.42
C GLY A 24 -11.91 -12.50 6.56
N LYS A 25 -10.62 -12.40 6.22
CA LYS A 25 -9.54 -12.18 7.19
C LYS A 25 -9.43 -10.69 7.52
N SER A 26 -8.20 -10.20 7.68
CA SER A 26 -7.95 -8.85 8.18
C SER A 26 -8.53 -7.77 7.26
N LEU A 27 -8.50 -7.95 5.93
CA LEU A 27 -8.96 -6.92 4.98
C LEU A 27 -10.46 -7.07 4.72
N SER A 28 -11.25 -6.11 5.20
CA SER A 28 -12.69 -6.08 4.93
C SER A 28 -12.95 -5.73 3.45
N PRO A 29 -13.74 -6.54 2.70
CA PRO A 29 -14.16 -6.21 1.34
C PRO A 29 -14.90 -4.86 1.23
N LYS A 30 -15.51 -4.39 2.33
CA LYS A 30 -16.18 -3.08 2.39
C LYS A 30 -15.24 -1.89 2.16
N LEU A 31 -13.93 -2.10 2.32
CA LEU A 31 -12.91 -1.08 2.07
C LEU A 31 -12.50 -1.02 0.59
N LEU A 32 -12.88 -2.01 -0.23
CA LEU A 32 -12.63 -2.06 -1.67
C LEU A 32 -13.77 -1.38 -2.43
N THR A 33 -14.07 -0.13 -2.07
CA THR A 33 -15.03 0.71 -2.79
C THR A 33 -14.40 1.23 -4.08
N GLU A 34 -15.20 1.54 -5.10
CA GLU A 34 -14.68 2.15 -6.33
C GLU A 34 -13.93 3.46 -6.08
N GLN A 35 -14.34 4.22 -5.06
CA GLN A 35 -13.61 5.41 -4.64
C GLN A 35 -12.18 5.07 -4.19
N ASN A 36 -12.04 4.12 -3.26
CA ASN A 36 -10.72 3.70 -2.77
C ASN A 36 -9.90 3.07 -3.91
N LEU A 37 -10.51 2.26 -4.77
CA LEU A 37 -9.82 1.66 -5.92
C LEU A 37 -9.37 2.70 -6.94
N THR A 38 -10.11 3.79 -7.14
CA THR A 38 -9.67 4.91 -7.99
C THR A 38 -8.37 5.53 -7.48
N HIS A 39 -8.28 5.77 -6.18
CA HIS A 39 -7.06 6.28 -5.56
C HIS A 39 -5.90 5.28 -5.66
N VAL A 40 -6.16 4.00 -5.40
CA VAL A 40 -5.15 2.92 -5.49
C VAL A 40 -4.64 2.76 -6.92
N ARG A 41 -5.52 2.84 -7.93
CA ARG A 41 -5.13 2.81 -9.37
C ARG A 41 -4.24 3.98 -9.73
N ALA A 42 -4.58 5.20 -9.32
CA ALA A 42 -3.75 6.39 -9.58
C ALA A 42 -2.36 6.28 -8.92
N LEU A 43 -2.29 5.79 -7.67
CA LEU A 43 -1.02 5.53 -7.01
C LEU A 43 -0.22 4.41 -7.70
N ASN A 44 -0.89 3.40 -8.25
CA ASN A 44 -0.23 2.36 -9.01
C ASN A 44 0.39 2.90 -10.31
N GLU A 45 -0.33 3.76 -11.05
CA GLU A 45 0.21 4.41 -12.24
C GLU A 45 1.47 5.23 -11.92
N LEU A 46 1.46 5.98 -10.80
CA LEU A 46 2.64 6.70 -10.31
C LEU A 46 3.79 5.75 -9.98
N ALA A 47 3.52 4.63 -9.33
CA ALA A 47 4.53 3.62 -9.04
C ALA A 47 5.17 3.07 -10.32
N GLN A 48 4.34 2.74 -11.33
CA GLN A 48 4.83 2.25 -12.62
C GLN A 48 5.69 3.28 -13.35
N ALA A 49 5.32 4.56 -13.31
CA ALA A 49 6.14 5.65 -13.87
C ALA A 49 7.53 5.75 -13.22
N ARG A 50 7.64 5.36 -11.95
CA ARG A 50 8.90 5.27 -11.18
C ARG A 50 9.66 3.96 -11.37
N GLY A 51 9.13 3.02 -12.15
CA GLY A 51 9.67 1.67 -12.27
C GLY A 51 9.55 0.84 -10.98
N GLN A 52 8.59 1.18 -10.11
CA GLN A 52 8.32 0.52 -8.84
C GLN A 52 6.96 -0.17 -8.86
N SER A 53 6.78 -1.23 -8.06
CA SER A 53 5.44 -1.73 -7.74
C SER A 53 4.74 -0.80 -6.75
N LEU A 54 3.40 -0.84 -6.69
CA LEU A 54 2.65 -0.05 -5.69
C LEU A 54 3.10 -0.34 -4.25
N ALA A 55 3.45 -1.60 -3.96
CA ALA A 55 3.97 -1.98 -2.65
C ALA A 55 5.32 -1.29 -2.36
N GLN A 56 6.19 -1.21 -3.38
CA GLN A 56 7.47 -0.53 -3.27
C GLN A 56 7.29 0.97 -3.08
N LEU A 57 6.39 1.61 -3.85
CA LEU A 57 6.06 3.03 -3.68
C LEU A 57 5.61 3.32 -2.24
N ALA A 58 4.69 2.52 -1.69
CA ALA A 58 4.17 2.71 -0.35
C ALA A 58 5.27 2.54 0.73
N LEU A 59 6.18 1.57 0.55
CA LEU A 59 7.30 1.37 1.47
C LEU A 59 8.34 2.50 1.36
N ALA A 60 8.68 2.92 0.14
CA ALA A 60 9.58 4.02 -0.12
C ALA A 60 9.05 5.31 0.52
N TRP A 61 7.75 5.60 0.38
CA TRP A 61 7.12 6.76 0.98
C TRP A 61 7.23 6.76 2.51
N ILE A 62 7.01 5.61 3.16
CA ILE A 62 7.16 5.47 4.62
C ILE A 62 8.61 5.69 5.05
N LEU A 63 9.56 5.14 4.30
CA LEU A 63 10.99 5.16 4.63
C LEU A 63 11.69 6.46 4.24
N ARG A 64 11.03 7.36 3.49
CA ARG A 64 11.59 8.67 3.12
C ARG A 64 11.83 9.57 4.35
N ASP A 65 11.03 9.40 5.38
CA ASP A 65 11.11 10.21 6.59
C ASP A 65 12.19 9.66 7.51
N ALA A 66 13.27 10.41 7.70
CA ALA A 66 14.40 10.03 8.55
C ALA A 66 14.01 9.74 10.02
N ARG A 67 12.83 10.17 10.46
CA ARG A 67 12.29 9.87 11.80
C ARG A 67 11.75 8.44 11.90
N VAL A 68 11.47 7.79 10.77
CA VAL A 68 10.99 6.40 10.71
C VAL A 68 12.19 5.45 10.64
N THR A 69 12.43 4.67 11.69
CA THR A 69 13.58 3.75 11.75
C THR A 69 13.43 2.55 10.81
N SER A 70 12.21 2.02 10.64
CA SER A 70 11.97 0.82 9.84
C SER A 70 10.48 0.64 9.50
N ALA A 71 10.20 -0.07 8.42
CA ALA A 71 8.87 -0.51 8.03
C ALA A 71 8.69 -2.01 8.31
N LEU A 72 7.78 -2.36 9.22
CA LEU A 72 7.46 -3.75 9.53
C LEU A 72 6.56 -4.36 8.44
N ILE A 73 7.13 -5.22 7.61
CA ILE A 73 6.44 -5.91 6.50
C ILE A 73 6.04 -7.33 6.88
N GLY A 74 4.95 -7.82 6.30
CA GLY A 74 4.57 -9.23 6.35
C GLY A 74 4.51 -9.79 4.93
N ALA A 75 5.11 -10.97 4.71
CA ALA A 75 5.14 -11.64 3.42
C ALA A 75 4.65 -13.10 3.57
N SER A 76 3.91 -13.60 2.58
CA SER A 76 3.49 -15.01 2.50
C SER A 76 4.30 -15.83 1.48
N SER A 77 5.25 -15.20 0.79
CA SER A 77 6.17 -15.85 -0.14
C SER A 77 7.49 -15.08 -0.25
N VAL A 78 8.53 -15.75 -0.74
CA VAL A 78 9.85 -15.12 -1.01
C VAL A 78 9.71 -14.01 -2.05
N THR A 79 8.94 -14.21 -3.11
CA THR A 79 8.69 -13.19 -4.14
C THR A 79 8.11 -11.89 -3.57
N GLN A 80 7.19 -11.98 -2.60
CA GLN A 80 6.65 -10.78 -1.94
C GLN A 80 7.71 -10.08 -1.08
N LEU A 81 8.56 -10.84 -0.42
CA LEU A 81 9.68 -10.31 0.36
C LEU A 81 10.67 -9.59 -0.56
N GLU A 82 11.09 -10.23 -1.66
CA GLU A 82 11.99 -9.64 -2.66
C GLU A 82 11.42 -8.35 -3.25
N ASN A 83 10.14 -8.35 -3.63
CA ASN A 83 9.46 -7.14 -4.10
C ASN A 83 9.48 -6.04 -3.03
N SER A 84 9.19 -6.36 -1.78
CA SER A 84 9.19 -5.37 -0.68
C SER A 84 10.59 -4.81 -0.41
N VAL A 85 11.62 -5.65 -0.43
CA VAL A 85 13.02 -5.23 -0.27
C VAL A 85 13.45 -4.32 -1.41
N GLY A 86 12.98 -4.55 -2.64
CA GLY A 86 13.26 -3.70 -3.80
C GLY A 86 12.86 -2.23 -3.62
N ALA A 87 12.01 -1.89 -2.65
CA ALA A 87 11.65 -0.50 -2.35
C ALA A 87 12.87 0.38 -2.04
N VAL A 88 13.89 -0.18 -1.38
CA VAL A 88 15.07 0.59 -0.93
C VAL A 88 15.99 1.02 -2.08
N ALA A 89 15.75 0.52 -3.30
CA ALA A 89 16.50 0.94 -4.48
C ALA A 89 16.14 2.35 -4.94
N ASN A 90 14.99 2.89 -4.54
CA ASN A 90 14.56 4.25 -4.85
C ASN A 90 13.62 4.79 -3.76
N LEU A 91 14.19 5.58 -2.83
CA LEU A 91 13.48 6.20 -1.71
C LEU A 91 13.16 7.69 -1.94
N ASP A 92 13.74 8.28 -2.98
CA ASP A 92 13.63 9.72 -3.24
C ASP A 92 12.35 10.03 -4.02
N PHE A 93 11.75 11.17 -3.71
CA PHE A 93 10.57 11.67 -4.38
C PHE A 93 10.81 13.12 -4.81
N THR A 94 10.37 13.44 -6.02
CA THR A 94 10.22 14.81 -6.51
C THR A 94 8.98 15.47 -5.91
N ASP A 95 8.95 16.80 -5.87
CA ASP A 95 7.81 17.54 -5.33
C ASP A 95 6.52 17.22 -6.10
N GLU A 96 6.59 17.02 -7.41
CA GLU A 96 5.43 16.64 -8.22
C GLU A 96 4.87 15.26 -7.85
N GLU A 97 5.74 14.31 -7.52
CA GLU A 97 5.32 12.98 -7.04
C GLU A 97 4.70 13.07 -5.65
N LEU A 98 5.24 13.93 -4.78
CA LEU A 98 4.66 14.18 -3.46
C LEU A 98 3.26 14.78 -3.57
N ASP A 99 3.09 15.78 -4.42
CA ASP A 99 1.78 16.40 -4.69
C ASP A 99 0.79 15.41 -5.32
N ALA A 100 1.26 14.48 -6.16
CA ALA A 100 0.44 13.40 -6.68
C ALA A 100 0.02 12.42 -5.57
N ILE A 101 0.93 12.05 -4.69
CA ILE A 101 0.63 11.17 -3.57
C ILE A 101 -0.37 11.84 -2.63
N ASP A 102 -0.18 13.10 -2.26
CA ASP A 102 -1.08 13.80 -1.32
C ASP A 102 -2.52 13.92 -1.87
N ARG A 103 -2.68 14.04 -3.19
CA ARG A 103 -4.01 14.02 -3.85
C ARG A 103 -4.72 12.67 -3.77
N HIS A 104 -3.98 11.56 -3.74
CA HIS A 104 -4.55 10.23 -3.82
C HIS A 104 -4.46 9.42 -2.52
N ALA A 105 -3.51 9.71 -1.63
CA ALA A 105 -3.33 9.09 -0.32
C ALA A 105 -4.26 9.72 0.73
N VAL A 106 -5.55 9.77 0.41
CA VAL A 106 -6.61 10.29 1.30
C VAL A 106 -7.02 9.23 2.33
N GLU A 107 -7.64 9.66 3.44
CA GLU A 107 -8.14 8.75 4.47
C GLU A 107 -9.25 7.84 3.91
N GLY A 108 -8.90 6.57 3.68
CA GLY A 108 -9.81 5.55 3.13
C GLY A 108 -10.60 4.75 4.17
N GLY A 109 -10.51 5.10 5.47
CA GLY A 109 -11.19 4.39 6.56
C GLY A 109 -10.55 3.04 6.91
N ILE A 110 -9.31 2.80 6.47
CA ILE A 110 -8.62 1.49 6.58
C ILE A 110 -7.86 1.34 7.91
N ASN A 111 -7.82 2.39 8.75
CA ASN A 111 -7.20 2.29 10.07
C ASN A 111 -8.04 1.41 11.02
N LEU A 112 -7.83 0.09 10.94
CA LEU A 112 -8.52 -0.89 11.80
C LEU A 112 -8.14 -0.77 13.29
N TRP A 113 -7.07 -0.03 13.60
CA TRP A 113 -6.57 0.19 14.96
C TRP A 113 -6.89 1.60 15.47
N LYS A 114 -7.83 2.31 14.83
CA LYS A 114 -8.29 3.64 15.28
C LYS A 114 -9.00 3.58 16.64
N GLY A 115 -9.51 2.42 17.04
CA GLY A 115 -10.07 2.18 18.38
C GLY A 115 -9.00 1.77 19.40
N PRO A 116 -9.19 2.04 20.70
CA PRO A 116 -8.24 1.61 21.72
C PRO A 116 -8.09 0.09 21.69
N SER A 117 -6.85 -0.39 21.63
CA SER A 117 -6.53 -1.79 21.87
C SER A 117 -6.98 -2.13 23.29
N ARG A 118 -8.06 -2.90 23.42
CA ARG A 118 -8.47 -3.44 24.71
C ARG A 118 -7.44 -4.51 25.09
N ALA A 119 -6.71 -4.24 26.18
CA ALA A 119 -5.88 -5.22 26.86
C ALA A 119 -6.73 -6.33 27.47
#